data_AF-A0A820Z6E0-F1
#
_entry.id   AF-A0A820Z6E0-F1
#
_cell.length_a   1.000
_cell.length_b   1.000
_cell.length_c   1.000
_cell.angle_alpha   90.00
_cell.angle_beta   90.00
_cell.angle_gamma   90.00
#
_symmetry.space_group_name_H-M   'P 1'
#
loop_
_entity.id
_entity.type
_entity.pdbx_description
1 polymer ?
#
loop_
_entity_poly.entity_id
_entity_poly.type
_entity_poly.pdbx_seq_one_letter_code
_entity_poly.pdbx_strand_id
1 'polypeptide(L)'
;MRGLLSSEVLFVTLKKRYRVNFGVNPNPKFNRLMAVPFRAKDVAAENTEFGHPDVGLVLTQISYYYSGLSDLQLRQCFDRLSQNENDPEVIYN
;
A
#
# COMPACT_ATOMS: atom_id res chain seq x y z
N MET A 1 5.15 15.40 19.29
CA MET A 1 5.14 14.69 17.98
C MET A 1 5.25 13.20 18.26
N ARG A 2 4.20 12.42 18.02
CA ARG A 2 4.19 10.96 18.08
C ARG A 2 3.66 10.48 16.72
N GLY A 3 4.22 9.41 16.15
CA GLY A 3 3.92 8.95 14.80
C GLY A 3 5.15 8.83 13.91
N LEU A 4 5.01 9.01 12.61
CA LEU A 4 6.03 8.70 11.59
C LEU A 4 7.44 9.23 11.86
N LEU A 5 7.52 10.44 12.44
CA LEU A 5 8.78 11.14 12.76
C LEU A 5 9.35 10.77 14.14
N SER A 6 8.51 10.33 15.08
CA SER A 6 8.91 10.02 16.45
C SER A 6 9.19 8.54 16.70
N SER A 7 8.64 7.65 15.87
CA SER A 7 8.77 6.19 15.99
C SER A 7 9.82 5.60 15.03
N GLU A 8 10.72 6.43 14.48
CA GLU A 8 11.70 6.07 13.43
C GLU A 8 11.11 5.40 12.17
N VAL A 9 9.79 5.27 12.05
CA VAL A 9 9.11 4.60 10.94
C VAL A 9 9.48 5.25 9.61
N LEU A 10 9.45 6.59 9.53
CA LEU A 10 9.86 7.28 8.31
C LEU A 10 11.32 6.99 7.96
N PHE A 11 12.22 7.02 8.94
CA PHE A 11 13.64 6.75 8.70
C PHE A 11 13.90 5.31 8.24
N VAL A 12 13.28 4.33 8.91
CA VAL A 12 13.36 2.91 8.55
C VAL A 12 12.81 2.64 7.16
N THR A 13 11.69 3.26 6.81
CA THR A 13 11.03 3.08 5.51
C THR A 13 11.82 3.71 4.38
N LEU A 14 12.34 4.93 4.56
CA LEU A 14 13.16 5.63 3.56
C LEU A 14 14.52 4.94 3.30
N LYS A 15 15.05 4.19 4.27
CA LYS A 15 16.26 3.38 4.07
C LYS A 15 16.05 2.15 3.18
N LYS A 16 14.81 1.70 2.99
CA LYS A 16 14.50 0.50 2.20
C LYS A 16 14.45 0.85 0.71
N ARG A 17 14.91 -0.07 -0.12
CA ARG A 17 14.91 0.06 -1.58
C ARG A 17 13.70 -0.63 -2.18
N TYR A 18 12.93 0.11 -2.98
CA TYR A 18 11.81 -0.42 -3.74
C TYR A 18 12.27 -1.54 -4.69
N ARG A 19 11.46 -2.59 -4.83
CA ARG A 19 11.71 -3.82 -5.62
C ARG A 19 12.93 -4.65 -5.18
N VAL A 20 13.62 -4.25 -4.12
CA VAL A 20 14.75 -5.00 -3.56
C VAL A 20 14.44 -5.45 -2.13
N ASN A 21 13.94 -4.54 -1.30
CA ASN A 21 13.58 -4.85 0.09
C ASN A 21 12.07 -4.96 0.28
N PHE A 22 11.28 -4.33 -0.59
CA PHE A 22 9.83 -4.34 -0.50
C PHE A 22 9.17 -4.03 -1.85
N GLY A 23 7.88 -4.33 -1.94
CA GLY A 23 7.01 -3.94 -3.05
C GLY A 23 5.63 -4.60 -2.93
N VAL A 24 4.70 -4.22 -3.80
CA VAL A 24 3.47 -4.99 -4.00
C VAL A 24 3.78 -6.20 -4.88
N ASN A 25 3.25 -7.36 -4.52
CA ASN A 25 3.46 -8.57 -5.30
C ASN A 25 2.69 -8.47 -6.64
N PRO A 26 3.36 -8.58 -7.81
CA PRO A 26 2.70 -8.49 -9.10
C PRO A 26 1.89 -9.75 -9.47
N ASN A 27 2.00 -10.84 -8.69
CA ASN A 27 1.26 -12.07 -8.94
C ASN A 27 -0.26 -11.81 -8.82
N PRO A 28 -1.06 -12.01 -9.89
CA PRO A 28 -2.50 -11.78 -9.84
C PRO A 28 -3.25 -12.68 -8.84
N LYS A 29 -2.66 -13.82 -8.45
CA LYS A 29 -3.20 -14.71 -7.42
C LYS A 29 -2.92 -14.21 -5.99
N PHE A 30 -2.06 -13.20 -5.84
CA PHE A 30 -1.72 -12.61 -4.56
C PHE A 30 -2.71 -11.48 -4.24
N ASN A 31 -3.74 -11.80 -3.46
CA ASN A 31 -4.86 -10.89 -3.22
C ASN A 31 -4.57 -9.76 -2.20
N ARG A 32 -3.34 -9.64 -1.67
CA ARG A 32 -3.03 -8.58 -0.70
C ARG A 32 -2.60 -7.32 -1.43
N LEU A 33 -3.38 -6.26 -1.26
CA LEU A 33 -3.10 -4.94 -1.81
C LEU A 33 -2.06 -4.16 -0.97
N MET A 34 -1.19 -4.83 -0.24
CA MET A 34 -0.18 -4.21 0.64
C MET A 34 1.23 -4.58 0.21
N ALA A 35 2.18 -3.69 0.50
CA ALA A 35 3.59 -3.99 0.32
C ALA A 35 4.01 -5.16 1.22
N VAL A 36 4.88 -6.01 0.68
CA VAL A 36 5.49 -7.14 1.40
C VAL A 36 7.01 -7.04 1.33
N PRO A 37 7.75 -7.68 2.25
CA PRO A 37 9.19 -7.82 2.15
C PRO A 37 9.59 -8.58 0.90
N PHE A 38 10.72 -8.20 0.28
CA PHE A 38 11.31 -8.91 -0.85
C PHE A 38 12.58 -9.64 -0.38
N ARG A 39 12.76 -10.90 -0.80
CA ARG A 39 13.96 -11.71 -0.49
C ARG A 39 15.09 -11.47 -1.48
N ALA A 40 14.73 -11.11 -2.71
CA ALA A 40 15.64 -10.74 -3.77
C ALA A 40 14.96 -9.69 -4.67
N LYS A 41 15.70 -9.18 -5.65
CA LYS A 41 15.14 -8.24 -6.63
C LYS A 41 13.91 -8.86 -7.30
N ASP A 42 12.77 -8.19 -7.19
CA ASP A 42 11.49 -8.62 -7.76
C ASP A 42 10.94 -9.95 -7.23
N VAL A 43 11.46 -10.44 -6.10
CA VAL A 43 11.00 -11.69 -5.47
C VAL A 43 10.37 -11.39 -4.12
N ALA A 44 9.03 -11.33 -4.12
CA ALA A 44 8.22 -11.14 -2.92
C ALA A 44 8.31 -12.34 -1.97
N ALA A 45 8.32 -12.07 -0.67
CA ALA A 45 8.23 -13.08 0.37
C ALA A 45 6.75 -13.34 0.71
N GLU A 46 6.17 -14.38 0.11
CA GLU A 46 4.71 -14.62 0.07
C GLU A 46 4.03 -14.74 1.45
N ASN A 47 4.76 -15.14 2.50
CA ASN A 47 4.23 -15.38 3.84
C ASN A 47 4.82 -14.46 4.91
N THR A 48 5.31 -13.27 4.54
CA THR A 48 5.91 -12.35 5.52
C THR A 48 5.26 -10.97 5.48
N GLU A 49 5.10 -10.39 6.66
CA GLU A 49 4.57 -9.04 6.85
C GLU A 49 5.60 -8.19 7.59
N PHE A 50 5.43 -6.88 7.56
CA PHE A 50 6.25 -5.99 8.36
C PHE A 50 5.81 -6.08 9.82
N GLY A 51 6.77 -6.27 10.73
CA GLY A 51 6.47 -6.39 12.17
C GLY A 51 5.82 -5.16 12.80
N HIS A 52 5.90 -3.99 12.13
CA HIS A 52 5.21 -2.78 12.55
C HIS A 52 4.19 -2.36 11.47
N PRO A 53 2.89 -2.18 11.81
CA PRO A 53 1.85 -1.88 10.83
C PRO A 53 2.12 -0.56 10.08
N ASP A 54 2.57 0.49 10.77
CA ASP A 54 2.91 1.77 10.11
C ASP A 54 4.01 1.64 9.05
N VAL A 55 4.98 0.74 9.24
CA VAL A 55 6.00 0.45 8.22
C VAL A 55 5.35 -0.16 6.99
N GLY A 56 4.42 -1.11 7.18
CA GLY A 56 3.66 -1.70 6.08
C GLY A 56 2.81 -0.65 5.34
N LEU A 57 2.16 0.25 6.06
CA LEU A 57 1.32 1.30 5.47
C LEU A 57 2.16 2.27 4.62
N VAL A 58 3.27 2.79 5.17
CA VAL A 58 4.14 3.71 4.43
C VAL A 58 4.76 3.05 3.21
N LEU A 59 5.28 1.83 3.34
CA LEU A 59 5.88 1.11 2.21
C LEU A 59 4.83 0.73 1.16
N THR A 60 3.57 0.50 1.55
CA THR A 60 2.46 0.31 0.61
C THR A 60 2.24 1.57 -0.20
N GLN A 61 2.18 2.73 0.46
CA GLN A 61 2.00 4.01 -0.24
C GLN A 61 3.17 4.31 -1.19
N ILE A 62 4.40 4.10 -0.74
CA ILE A 62 5.60 4.26 -1.58
C ILE A 62 5.58 3.29 -2.76
N SER A 63 5.13 2.04 -2.55
CA SER A 63 5.05 1.06 -3.63
C SER A 63 4.09 1.49 -4.73
N TYR A 64 2.88 1.92 -4.36
CA TYR A 64 1.89 2.41 -5.33
C TYR A 64 2.26 3.77 -5.94
N TYR A 65 3.01 4.61 -5.22
CA TYR A 65 3.59 5.82 -5.79
C TYR A 65 4.54 5.48 -6.96
N TYR A 66 5.35 4.42 -6.83
CA TYR A 66 6.26 4.00 -7.89
C TYR A 66 5.62 3.11 -8.98
N SER A 67 4.75 2.17 -8.61
CA SER A 67 4.16 1.24 -9.58
C SER A 67 2.92 1.77 -10.28
N GLY A 68 2.24 2.75 -9.66
CA GLY A 68 0.86 3.06 -10.01
C GLY A 68 -0.11 1.93 -9.63
N LEU A 69 -1.38 2.16 -9.94
CA LEU A 69 -2.45 1.17 -9.90
C LEU A 69 -2.60 0.51 -11.27
N SER A 70 -3.04 -0.75 -11.30
CA SER A 70 -3.47 -1.39 -12.54
C SER A 70 -4.82 -0.84 -13.00
N ASP A 71 -5.15 -1.00 -14.28
CA ASP A 71 -6.45 -0.57 -14.83
C ASP A 71 -7.63 -1.17 -14.07
N LEU A 72 -7.51 -2.44 -13.64
CA LEU A 72 -8.54 -3.10 -12.82
C LEU A 72 -8.67 -2.43 -11.45
N GLN A 73 -7.56 -2.14 -10.78
CA GLN A 73 -7.57 -1.47 -9.48
C GLN A 73 -8.12 -0.05 -9.60
N LEU A 74 -7.76 0.67 -10.67
CA LEU A 74 -8.26 2.01 -10.94
C LEU A 74 -9.77 2.00 -11.21
N ARG A 75 -10.25 1.03 -11.99
CA ARG A 75 -11.70 0.83 -12.21
C ARG A 75 -12.42 0.56 -10.90
N GLN A 76 -11.90 -0.35 -10.08
CA GLN A 76 -12.46 -0.64 -8.75
C GLN A 76 -12.47 0.59 -7.83
N CYS A 77 -11.45 1.44 -7.89
CA CYS A 77 -11.43 2.70 -7.16
C CYS A 77 -12.57 3.61 -7.61
N PHE A 78 -12.78 3.80 -8.92
CA PHE A 78 -13.88 4.62 -9.43
C PHE A 78 -15.26 4.04 -9.12
N ASP A 79 -15.44 2.73 -9.26
CA ASP A 79 -16.71 2.07 -8.92
C ASP A 79 -17.04 2.30 -7.43
N ARG A 80 -16.06 2.16 -6.53
CA ARG A 80 -16.23 2.44 -5.09
C ARG A 80 -16.51 3.91 -4.80
N LEU A 81 -15.85 4.83 -5.50
CA LEU A 81 -16.10 6.26 -5.33
C LEU A 81 -17.54 6.60 -5.74
N SER A 82 -18.00 6.10 -6.89
CA SER A 82 -19.37 6.31 -7.37
C SER A 82 -20.46 5.73 -6.45
N GLN A 83 -20.14 4.68 -5.69
CA GLN A 83 -21.07 4.11 -4.70
C GLN A 83 -21.14 4.89 -3.39
N ASN A 84 -20.10 5.67 -3.08
CA ASN A 84 -20.00 6.44 -1.83
C ASN A 84 -20.35 7.92 -2.02
N GLU A 85 -20.59 8.39 -3.25
CA GLU A 85 -21.32 9.63 -3.51
C GLU A 85 -22.80 9.44 -3.12
N ASN A 86 -23.05 9.32 -1.82
CA ASN A 86 -24.34 9.73 -1.29
C ASN A 86 -24.36 11.25 -1.41
N ASP A 87 -25.31 11.77 -2.17
CA ASP A 87 -25.58 13.20 -2.25
C ASP A 87 -25.71 13.74 -0.80
N PRO A 88 -24.93 14.74 -0.38
CA PRO A 88 -25.04 15.30 0.97
C PRO A 88 -26.47 15.76 1.29
N GLU A 89 -27.31 16.05 0.29
CA GLU A 89 -28.73 16.35 0.49
C GLU A 89 -29.57 15.14 0.98
N VAL A 90 -29.11 13.91 0.78
CA VAL A 90 -29.78 12.69 1.27
C VAL A 90 -29.49 12.42 2.75
N ILE A 91 -28.45 13.03 3.33
CA ILE A 91 -28.07 12.84 4.74
C ILE A 91 -28.90 13.75 5.67
N TYR A 92 -29.48 14.82 5.13
CA TYR A 92 -30.22 15.83 5.90
C TYR A 92 -31.74 15.85 5.62
N ASN A 93 -32.24 14.90 4.84
CA ASN A 93 -33.69 14.63 4.63
C ASN A 93 -34.07 13.27 5.21
#